data_AF-A0AAN7SYH0-F1
#
_entry.id   AF-A0AAN7SYH0-F1
#
_cell.length_a   1.000
_cell.length_b   1.000
_cell.length_c   1.000
_cell.angle_alpha   90.00
_cell.angle_beta   90.00
_cell.angle_gamma   90.00
#
_symmetry.space_group_name_H-M   'P 1'
#
loop_
_entity.id
_entity.type
_entity.pdbx_description
1 polymer ?
#
loop_
_entity_poly.entity_id
_entity_poly.type
_entity_poly.pdbx_seq_one_letter_code
_entity_poly.pdbx_strand_id
1 'polypeptide(L)'
;MLLMVFWGFLIMYNMFEAQDMDTSLVSLFCLDPTFWLLTITTVSIVLPWLSLRKVRPRTERLSSHAVRMHFTYTTVGPCYSIIISRAGDWTGKIIDNPPTTLWTRGSPACGVLYMAKMFRKILCVGTGSGIAPILGLLVIPGLQFSILWSTPSPEQTFGVNIIRRVVKADPKAVIRDTKHEGRPDLIAQAMRLYEEEGDVEAVFVISNAKVTAEVVFGLEARGIPPFAPIFDS
;
A
#
# COMPACT_ATOMS: atom_id res chain seq x y z
N MET A 1 -22.20 8.52 -10.16
CA MET A 1 -23.50 9.22 -10.02
C MET A 1 -23.33 10.72 -10.20
N LEU A 2 -22.49 11.39 -9.38
CA LEU A 2 -22.27 12.84 -9.44
C LEU A 2 -21.80 13.36 -10.82
N LEU A 3 -20.82 12.71 -11.47
CA LEU A 3 -20.36 13.12 -12.81
C LEU A 3 -21.46 13.05 -13.87
N MET A 4 -22.36 12.07 -13.79
CA MET A 4 -23.47 11.94 -14.75
C MET A 4 -24.45 13.11 -14.61
N VAL A 5 -24.66 13.61 -13.38
CA VAL A 5 -25.49 14.78 -13.12
C VAL A 5 -24.85 16.05 -13.70
N PHE A 6 -23.54 16.24 -13.50
CA PHE A 6 -22.80 17.37 -14.07
C PHE A 6 -22.79 17.35 -15.61
N TRP A 7 -22.59 16.19 -16.22
CA TRP A 7 -22.74 16.02 -17.68
C TRP A 7 -24.14 16.40 -18.15
N GLY A 8 -25.18 15.96 -17.43
CA GLY A 8 -26.57 16.32 -17.73
C GLY A 8 -26.83 17.83 -17.65
N PHE A 9 -26.35 18.51 -16.61
CA PHE A 9 -26.47 19.96 -16.48
C PHE A 9 -25.72 20.71 -17.57
N LEU A 10 -24.49 20.30 -17.88
CA LEU A 10 -23.68 20.91 -18.93
C LEU A 10 -24.37 20.81 -20.31
N ILE A 11 -24.91 19.62 -20.62
CA ILE A 11 -25.63 19.38 -21.87
C ILE A 11 -26.90 20.24 -21.91
N MET A 12 -27.70 20.25 -20.83
CA MET A 12 -28.92 21.04 -20.76
C MET A 12 -28.65 22.54 -20.90
N TYR A 13 -27.61 23.06 -20.25
CA TYR A 13 -27.20 24.46 -20.33
C TYR A 13 -26.79 24.84 -21.76
N ASN A 14 -25.89 24.07 -22.38
CA ASN A 14 -25.42 24.33 -23.75
C ASN A 14 -26.54 24.13 -24.80
N MET A 15 -27.50 23.23 -24.56
CA MET A 15 -28.69 23.09 -25.41
C MET A 15 -29.59 24.32 -25.34
N PHE A 16 -29.76 24.90 -24.15
CA PHE A 16 -30.55 26.12 -23.97
C PHE A 16 -29.88 27.31 -24.66
N GLU A 17 -28.57 27.49 -24.50
CA GLU A 17 -27.83 28.55 -25.20
C GLU A 17 -27.78 28.34 -26.73
N ALA A 18 -27.63 27.10 -27.21
CA ALA A 18 -27.64 26.82 -28.65
C ALA A 18 -28.95 27.26 -29.30
N GLN A 19 -30.07 27.06 -28.60
CA GLN A 19 -31.40 27.47 -29.04
C GLN A 19 -31.57 29.00 -29.01
N ASP A 20 -31.04 29.68 -27.99
CA ASP A 20 -31.13 31.14 -27.85
C ASP A 20 -30.28 31.88 -28.87
N MET A 21 -29.08 31.37 -29.17
CA MET A 21 -28.12 31.99 -30.09
C MET A 21 -28.18 31.45 -31.53
N ASP A 22 -29.13 30.57 -31.87
CA ASP A 22 -29.27 29.88 -33.17
C ASP A 22 -27.92 29.36 -33.73
N THR A 23 -27.10 28.81 -32.83
CA THR A 23 -25.72 28.40 -33.12
C THR A 23 -25.57 26.90 -32.93
N SER A 24 -24.57 26.30 -33.59
CA SER A 24 -24.32 24.87 -33.46
C SER A 24 -23.90 24.49 -32.03
N LEU A 25 -24.51 23.44 -31.49
CA LEU A 25 -24.18 22.91 -30.15
C LEU A 25 -22.71 22.46 -30.03
N VAL A 26 -22.13 21.96 -31.12
CA VAL A 26 -20.74 21.51 -31.16
C VAL A 26 -19.77 22.67 -30.94
N SER A 27 -20.02 23.83 -31.57
CA SER A 27 -19.16 25.00 -31.38
C SER A 27 -19.20 25.52 -29.95
N LEU A 28 -20.36 25.45 -29.28
CA LEU A 28 -20.49 25.87 -27.88
C LEU A 28 -19.69 24.96 -26.94
N PHE A 29 -19.76 23.63 -27.11
CA PHE A 29 -18.92 22.72 -26.32
C PHE A 29 -17.42 22.89 -26.56
N CYS A 30 -17.01 23.20 -27.78
CA CYS A 30 -15.59 23.45 -28.06
C CYS A 30 -15.06 24.68 -27.32
N LEU A 31 -15.91 25.70 -27.11
CA LEU A 31 -15.57 26.95 -26.45
C LEU A 31 -15.75 26.89 -24.92
N ASP A 32 -16.65 26.04 -24.41
CA ASP A 32 -16.93 25.91 -22.98
C ASP A 32 -15.79 25.20 -22.24
N PRO A 33 -15.05 25.88 -21.33
CA PRO A 33 -13.99 25.27 -20.55
C PRO A 33 -14.50 24.14 -19.64
N THR A 34 -15.75 24.22 -19.20
CA THR A 34 -16.39 23.23 -18.31
C THR A 34 -16.50 21.88 -19.00
N PHE A 35 -16.79 21.87 -20.31
CA PHE A 35 -16.81 20.66 -21.12
C PHE A 35 -15.46 19.94 -21.11
N TRP A 36 -14.37 20.68 -21.35
CA TRP A 36 -13.02 20.10 -21.37
C TRP A 36 -12.58 19.63 -19.99
N LEU A 37 -12.83 20.41 -18.93
CA LEU A 37 -12.52 20.01 -17.56
C LEU A 37 -13.26 18.73 -17.15
N LEU A 38 -14.55 18.65 -17.47
CA LEU A 38 -15.36 17.47 -17.15
C LEU A 38 -14.94 16.25 -17.98
N THR A 39 -14.57 16.46 -19.24
CA THR A 39 -13.99 15.42 -20.11
C THR A 39 -12.70 14.86 -19.54
N ILE A 40 -11.73 15.73 -19.22
CA ILE A 40 -10.44 15.33 -18.67
C ILE A 40 -10.62 14.59 -17.35
N THR A 41 -11.50 15.08 -16.47
CA THR A 41 -11.80 14.43 -15.19
C THR A 41 -12.42 13.04 -15.40
N THR A 42 -13.39 12.94 -16.31
CA THR A 42 -14.06 11.67 -16.62
C THR A 42 -13.07 10.66 -17.19
N VAL A 43 -12.25 11.06 -18.17
CA VAL A 43 -11.21 10.21 -18.75
C VAL A 43 -10.20 9.79 -17.68
N SER A 44 -9.75 10.70 -16.82
CA SER A 44 -8.77 10.40 -15.75
C SER A 44 -9.29 9.37 -14.75
N ILE A 45 -10.59 9.36 -14.47
CA ILE A 45 -11.22 8.37 -13.58
C ILE A 45 -11.39 7.02 -14.29
N VAL A 46 -11.73 7.01 -15.58
CA VAL A 46 -12.00 5.79 -16.35
C VAL A 46 -10.70 5.09 -16.80
N LEU A 47 -9.68 5.85 -17.19
CA LEU A 47 -8.43 5.33 -17.77
C LEU A 47 -7.75 4.22 -16.94
N PRO A 48 -7.66 4.32 -15.59
CA PRO A 48 -7.05 3.26 -14.78
C PRO A 48 -7.83 1.94 -14.84
N TRP A 49 -9.15 1.98 -15.05
CA TRP A 49 -10.00 0.79 -15.16
C TRP A 49 -9.90 0.13 -16.55
N LEU A 50 -9.65 0.92 -17.59
CA LEU A 50 -9.35 0.38 -18.92
C LEU A 50 -8.02 -0.39 -18.94
N SER A 51 -7.12 -0.09 -18.01
CA SER A 51 -5.83 -0.76 -17.85
C SER A 51 -5.90 -2.02 -16.97
N LEU A 52 -7.09 -2.55 -16.66
CA LEU A 52 -7.23 -3.78 -15.89
C LEU A 52 -6.78 -4.98 -16.72
N ARG A 53 -5.87 -5.78 -16.14
CA ARG A 53 -5.39 -7.03 -16.74
C ARG A 53 -5.56 -8.20 -15.79
N LYS A 54 -5.93 -9.36 -16.34
CA LYS A 54 -5.89 -10.64 -15.62
C LYS A 54 -4.46 -11.13 -15.57
N VAL A 55 -4.02 -11.53 -14.38
CA VAL A 55 -2.69 -12.11 -14.14
C VAL A 55 -2.86 -13.43 -13.42
N ARG A 56 -1.94 -14.36 -13.68
CA ARG A 56 -1.90 -15.68 -13.03
C ARG A 56 -0.76 -15.67 -12.00
N PRO A 57 -1.02 -15.38 -10.71
CA PRO A 57 0.01 -15.44 -9.70
C PRO A 57 0.39 -16.89 -9.40
N ARG A 58 1.66 -17.12 -9.05
CA ARG A 58 2.09 -18.37 -8.42
C ARG A 58 1.84 -18.27 -6.92
N THR A 59 0.92 -19.07 -6.42
CA THR A 59 0.56 -19.07 -5.00
C THR A 59 1.44 -20.04 -4.21
N GLU A 60 1.97 -19.56 -3.10
CA GLU A 60 2.72 -20.32 -2.10
C GLU A 60 1.96 -20.19 -0.78
N ARG A 61 1.45 -21.31 -0.25
CA ARG A 61 0.78 -21.32 1.06
C ARG A 61 1.85 -21.30 2.15
N LEU A 62 1.86 -20.25 2.96
CA LEU A 62 2.78 -20.16 4.11
C LEU A 62 2.20 -20.90 5.31
N SER A 63 0.90 -20.74 5.57
CA SER A 63 0.18 -21.40 6.67
C SER A 63 -1.33 -21.45 6.39
N SER A 64 -2.13 -21.87 7.38
CA SER A 64 -3.59 -21.69 7.36
C SER A 64 -4.03 -20.23 7.53
N HIS A 65 -3.10 -19.35 7.91
CA HIS A 65 -3.35 -17.94 8.25
C HIS A 65 -2.71 -16.96 7.27
N ALA A 66 -1.76 -17.40 6.43
CA ALA A 66 -1.13 -16.54 5.44
C ALA A 66 -0.80 -17.26 4.13
N VAL A 67 -0.90 -16.52 3.03
CA VAL A 67 -0.54 -16.97 1.69
C VAL A 67 0.34 -15.93 1.02
N ARG A 68 1.34 -16.37 0.25
CA ARG A 68 2.20 -15.52 -0.57
C ARG A 68 1.88 -15.74 -2.03
N MET A 69 1.72 -14.66 -2.79
CA MET A 69 1.47 -14.70 -4.22
C MET A 69 2.63 -14.03 -4.96
N HIS A 70 3.28 -14.78 -5.84
CA HIS A 70 4.37 -14.31 -6.69
C HIS A 70 3.84 -13.95 -8.07
N PHE A 71 4.28 -12.81 -8.60
CA PHE A 71 3.87 -12.32 -9.90
C PHE A 71 5.07 -12.31 -10.85
N THR A 72 4.87 -12.82 -12.07
CA THR A 72 5.94 -13.10 -13.04
C THR A 72 5.98 -12.13 -14.22
N TYR A 73 5.05 -11.18 -14.30
CA TYR A 73 4.88 -10.30 -15.46
C TYR A 73 5.72 -9.01 -15.40
N THR A 74 6.53 -8.82 -14.36
CA THR A 74 7.44 -7.66 -14.25
C THR A 74 8.84 -8.05 -14.68
N THR A 75 9.36 -7.44 -15.75
CA THR A 75 10.69 -7.68 -16.34
C THR A 75 11.84 -6.94 -15.64
N VAL A 76 11.54 -6.08 -14.65
CA VAL A 76 12.52 -5.50 -13.74
C VAL A 76 12.56 -6.36 -12.47
N GLY A 77 13.74 -6.92 -12.12
CA GLY A 77 13.87 -7.81 -10.95
C GLY A 77 13.58 -7.11 -9.61
N PRO A 78 13.66 -7.80 -8.45
CA PRO A 78 13.33 -9.21 -8.19
C PRO A 78 11.81 -9.43 -8.19
N CYS A 79 11.37 -10.70 -8.23
CA CYS A 79 9.95 -11.09 -8.28
C CYS A 79 9.06 -10.28 -7.33
N TYR A 80 8.04 -9.60 -7.89
CA TYR A 80 7.01 -8.94 -7.10
C TYR A 80 6.18 -9.99 -6.37
N SER A 81 6.02 -9.86 -5.06
CA SER A 81 5.19 -10.76 -4.27
C SER A 81 4.36 -10.03 -3.24
N ILE A 82 3.13 -10.50 -3.05
CA ILE A 82 2.22 -10.00 -2.01
C ILE A 82 2.06 -11.08 -0.96
N ILE A 83 2.01 -10.70 0.33
CA ILE A 83 1.62 -11.60 1.41
C ILE A 83 0.25 -11.16 1.92
N ILE A 84 -0.67 -12.10 1.99
CA ILE A 84 -2.03 -11.88 2.47
C ILE A 84 -2.19 -12.69 3.76
N SER A 85 -2.52 -12.01 4.84
CA SER A 85 -2.85 -12.63 6.14
C SER A 85 -4.35 -12.53 6.41
N ARG A 86 -4.88 -13.48 7.19
CA ARG A 86 -6.31 -13.56 7.49
C ARG A 86 -6.74 -12.42 8.43
N ALA A 87 -7.54 -11.49 7.90
CA ALA A 87 -8.10 -10.35 8.65
C ALA A 87 -9.63 -10.23 8.53
N GLY A 88 -10.22 -10.77 7.45
CA GLY A 88 -11.66 -10.77 7.20
C GLY A 88 -12.06 -11.71 6.08
N ASP A 89 -13.34 -11.71 5.70
CA ASP A 89 -13.95 -12.71 4.81
C ASP A 89 -13.23 -12.84 3.46
N TRP A 90 -12.89 -11.72 2.83
CA TRP A 90 -12.18 -11.74 1.55
C TRP A 90 -10.80 -12.40 1.69
N THR A 91 -10.00 -12.00 2.68
CA THR A 91 -8.67 -12.59 2.92
C THR A 91 -8.75 -14.07 3.29
N GLY A 92 -9.75 -14.47 4.08
CA GLY A 92 -9.98 -15.87 4.43
C GLY A 92 -10.27 -16.72 3.20
N LYS A 93 -11.20 -16.27 2.34
CA LYS A 93 -11.52 -16.93 1.07
C LYS A 93 -10.30 -17.08 0.16
N ILE A 94 -9.48 -16.03 0.05
CA ILE A 94 -8.24 -16.06 -0.75
C ILE A 94 -7.21 -17.06 -0.19
N ILE A 95 -7.12 -17.21 1.12
CA ILE A 95 -6.19 -18.16 1.77
C ILE A 95 -6.70 -19.60 1.64
N ASP A 96 -8.00 -19.81 1.87
CA ASP A 96 -8.61 -21.14 1.89
C ASP A 96 -8.75 -21.71 0.48
N ASN A 97 -9.10 -20.87 -0.50
CA ASN A 97 -9.24 -21.23 -1.91
C ASN A 97 -8.57 -20.17 -2.81
N PRO A 98 -7.23 -20.23 -2.99
CA PRO A 98 -6.52 -19.24 -3.80
C PRO A 98 -6.96 -19.26 -5.27
N PRO A 99 -7.34 -18.11 -5.86
CA PRO A 99 -7.80 -18.06 -7.23
C PRO A 99 -6.64 -18.28 -8.23
N THR A 100 -6.95 -18.89 -9.37
CA THR A 100 -5.97 -19.10 -10.46
C THR A 100 -5.65 -17.82 -11.24
N THR A 101 -6.55 -16.83 -11.18
CA THR A 101 -6.40 -15.53 -11.83
C THR A 101 -6.80 -14.41 -10.88
N LEU A 102 -6.05 -13.31 -10.92
CA LEU A 102 -6.38 -12.06 -10.24
C LEU A 102 -6.44 -10.93 -11.25
N TRP A 103 -7.31 -9.97 -11.00
CA TRP A 103 -7.33 -8.71 -11.75
C TRP A 103 -6.37 -7.73 -11.07
N THR A 104 -5.50 -7.11 -11.87
CA THR A 104 -4.58 -6.07 -11.41
C THR A 104 -4.77 -4.82 -12.25
N ARG A 105 -4.64 -3.65 -11.64
CA ARG A 105 -4.54 -2.38 -12.38
C ARG A 105 -3.17 -2.32 -13.07
N GLY A 106 -3.14 -1.80 -14.29
CA GLY A 106 -1.97 -1.83 -15.16
C GLY A 106 -0.79 -1.00 -14.64
N SER A 107 -1.07 0.13 -13.98
CA SER A 107 -0.06 0.99 -13.36
C SER A 107 0.25 0.52 -11.93
N PRO A 108 1.52 0.26 -11.58
CA PRO A 108 1.89 -0.07 -10.21
C PRO A 108 1.69 1.17 -9.32
N ALA A 109 0.88 1.02 -8.27
CA ALA A 109 0.81 2.03 -7.22
C ALA A 109 2.12 2.01 -6.43
N CYS A 110 2.80 3.15 -6.34
CA CYS A 110 3.95 3.31 -5.45
C CYS A 110 3.43 3.49 -4.02
N GLY A 111 3.68 2.51 -3.14
CA GLY A 111 3.30 2.61 -1.73
C GLY A 111 4.20 3.57 -0.94
N VAL A 112 3.82 3.85 0.32
CA VAL A 112 4.56 4.76 1.22
C VAL A 112 6.05 4.43 1.33
N LEU A 113 6.39 3.13 1.33
CA LEU A 113 7.78 2.66 1.41
C LEU A 113 8.63 3.02 0.18
N TYR A 114 8.04 3.48 -0.93
CA TYR A 114 8.81 4.03 -2.03
C TYR A 114 9.60 5.29 -1.61
N MET A 115 9.08 6.06 -0.65
CA MET A 115 9.73 7.24 -0.08
C MET A 115 10.97 6.89 0.75
N ALA A 116 11.15 5.62 1.16
CA ALA A 116 12.32 5.16 1.89
C ALA A 116 13.65 5.49 1.19
N LYS A 117 13.64 5.55 -0.16
CA LYS A 117 14.82 5.87 -0.99
C LYS A 117 15.35 7.29 -0.79
N MET A 118 14.58 8.17 -0.15
CA MET A 118 15.00 9.55 0.12
C MET A 118 15.88 9.65 1.37
N PHE A 119 15.97 8.58 2.17
CA PHE A 119 16.67 8.55 3.44
C PHE A 119 17.87 7.61 3.37
N ARG A 120 18.91 7.89 4.15
CA ARG A 120 20.09 7.01 4.26
C ARG A 120 19.86 5.87 5.24
N LYS A 121 19.18 6.16 6.34
CA LYS A 121 18.87 5.19 7.40
C LYS A 121 17.45 5.37 7.91
N ILE A 122 16.71 4.26 7.99
CA ILE A 122 15.30 4.25 8.40
C ILE A 122 15.03 3.18 9.46
N LEU A 123 13.97 3.36 10.24
CA LEU A 123 13.40 2.32 11.09
C LEU A 123 12.08 1.83 10.50
N CYS A 124 11.98 0.53 10.23
CA CYS A 124 10.76 -0.09 9.70
C CYS A 124 9.99 -0.78 10.81
N VAL A 125 8.79 -0.31 11.11
CA VAL A 125 7.87 -0.91 12.09
C VAL A 125 6.76 -1.64 11.34
N GLY A 126 6.77 -2.97 11.38
CA GLY A 126 5.77 -3.82 10.73
C GLY A 126 4.90 -4.58 11.71
N THR A 127 3.63 -4.80 11.38
CA THR A 127 2.80 -5.80 12.06
C THR A 127 2.20 -6.82 11.09
N GLY A 128 2.13 -8.09 11.50
CA GLY A 128 1.57 -9.16 10.66
C GLY A 128 2.15 -9.18 9.24
N SER A 129 1.30 -9.14 8.21
CA SER A 129 1.70 -9.08 6.79
C SER A 129 2.39 -7.78 6.37
N GLY A 130 2.44 -6.76 7.23
CA GLY A 130 3.19 -5.52 7.00
C GLY A 130 4.69 -5.71 6.80
N ILE A 131 5.21 -6.91 7.10
CA ILE A 131 6.57 -7.31 6.75
C ILE A 131 6.80 -7.42 5.23
N ALA A 132 5.76 -7.72 4.45
CA ALA A 132 5.89 -7.98 3.01
C ALA A 132 6.49 -6.81 2.22
N PRO A 133 6.00 -5.57 2.37
CA PRO A 133 6.62 -4.45 1.67
C PRO A 133 7.97 -4.05 2.27
N ILE A 134 8.24 -4.31 3.55
CA ILE A 134 9.57 -4.13 4.17
C ILE A 134 10.60 -5.08 3.53
N LEU A 135 10.22 -6.33 3.26
CA LEU A 135 11.07 -7.28 2.52
C LEU A 135 11.44 -6.77 1.11
N GLY A 136 10.60 -5.92 0.53
CA GLY A 136 10.84 -5.26 -0.74
C GLY A 136 11.91 -4.16 -0.67
N LEU A 137 12.24 -3.64 0.51
CA LEU A 137 13.31 -2.66 0.70
C LEU A 137 14.70 -3.30 0.77
N LEU A 138 14.78 -4.58 1.16
CA LEU A 138 16.06 -5.29 1.37
C LEU A 138 16.93 -5.38 0.10
N VAL A 139 16.35 -5.06 -1.06
CA VAL A 139 17.01 -5.13 -2.37
C VAL A 139 17.52 -3.77 -2.84
N ILE A 140 17.26 -2.69 -2.07
CA ILE A 140 17.68 -1.33 -2.39
C ILE A 140 19.14 -1.15 -1.95
N PRO A 141 20.09 -0.94 -2.88
CA PRO A 141 21.50 -0.76 -2.52
C PRO A 141 21.72 0.50 -1.70
N GLY A 142 22.53 0.41 -0.64
CA GLY A 142 22.95 1.56 0.16
C GLY A 142 21.95 2.06 1.20
N LEU A 143 20.70 1.57 1.19
CA LEU A 143 19.72 1.88 2.22
C LEU A 143 20.03 1.09 3.49
N GLN A 144 20.27 1.80 4.59
CA GLN A 144 20.37 1.20 5.91
C GLN A 144 18.99 1.15 6.56
N PHE A 145 18.67 0.06 7.24
CA PHE A 145 17.39 -0.08 7.91
C PHE A 145 17.51 -0.94 9.16
N SER A 146 16.72 -0.59 10.17
CA SER A 146 16.47 -1.44 11.34
C SER A 146 15.01 -1.89 11.32
N ILE A 147 14.73 -3.11 11.76
CA ILE A 147 13.41 -3.73 11.65
C ILE A 147 12.84 -4.03 13.03
N LEU A 148 11.65 -3.48 13.30
CA LEU A 148 10.77 -3.90 14.38
C LEU A 148 9.56 -4.60 13.77
N TRP A 149 9.45 -5.91 13.97
CA TRP A 149 8.34 -6.69 13.45
C TRP A 149 7.59 -7.41 14.56
N SER A 150 6.29 -7.11 14.70
CA SER A 150 5.42 -7.69 15.72
C SER A 150 4.29 -8.51 15.09
N THR A 151 4.21 -9.79 15.41
CA THR A 151 3.16 -10.67 14.87
C THR A 151 2.95 -11.89 15.76
N PRO A 152 1.75 -12.49 15.82
CA PRO A 152 1.57 -13.78 16.49
C PRO A 152 2.26 -14.90 15.71
N SER A 153 3.04 -15.73 16.40
CA SER A 153 3.63 -16.95 15.87
C SER A 153 4.31 -16.74 14.50
N PRO A 154 5.35 -15.88 14.40
CA PRO A 154 5.91 -15.42 13.15
C PRO A 154 6.40 -16.57 12.26
N GLU A 155 7.11 -17.54 12.84
CA GLU A 155 7.63 -18.68 12.10
C GLU A 155 6.51 -19.61 11.62
N GLN A 156 5.52 -19.90 12.46
CA GLN A 156 4.39 -20.75 12.09
C GLN A 156 3.49 -20.08 11.04
N THR A 157 3.38 -18.74 11.07
CA THR A 157 2.49 -17.99 10.19
C THR A 157 3.14 -17.73 8.82
N PHE A 158 4.40 -17.28 8.81
CA PHE A 158 5.09 -16.80 7.60
C PHE A 158 6.20 -17.73 7.12
N GLY A 159 6.59 -18.72 7.92
CA GLY A 159 7.63 -19.67 7.62
C GLY A 159 9.05 -19.17 7.92
N VAL A 160 9.93 -20.12 8.24
CA VAL A 160 11.33 -19.87 8.60
C VAL A 160 12.11 -19.09 7.53
N ASN A 161 11.73 -19.22 6.25
CA ASN A 161 12.42 -18.53 5.15
C ASN A 161 12.25 -17.01 5.21
N ILE A 162 11.10 -16.52 5.66
CA ILE A 162 10.88 -15.07 5.84
C ILE A 162 11.68 -14.58 7.04
N ILE A 163 11.66 -15.32 8.16
CA ILE A 163 12.45 -15.01 9.36
C ILE A 163 13.93 -14.91 9.01
N ARG A 164 14.50 -15.91 8.32
CA ARG A 164 15.90 -15.88 7.90
C ARG A 164 16.22 -14.69 7.01
N ARG A 165 15.30 -14.25 6.14
CA ARG A 165 15.53 -13.07 5.29
C ARG A 165 15.57 -11.78 6.10
N VAL A 166 14.68 -11.64 7.08
CA VAL A 166 14.67 -10.49 8.00
C VAL A 166 15.99 -10.46 8.78
N VAL A 167 16.33 -11.54 9.49
CA VAL A 167 17.56 -11.63 10.31
C VAL A 167 18.83 -11.52 9.48
N LYS A 168 18.85 -12.05 8.25
CA LYS A 168 20.00 -11.90 7.36
C LYS A 168 20.21 -10.45 6.92
N ALA A 169 19.13 -9.70 6.74
CA ALA A 169 19.19 -8.33 6.27
C ALA A 169 19.44 -7.33 7.40
N ASP A 170 18.85 -7.59 8.56
CA ASP A 170 19.10 -6.86 9.81
C ASP A 170 19.35 -7.89 10.93
N PRO A 171 20.63 -8.16 11.28
CA PRO A 171 20.99 -9.07 12.37
C PRO A 171 20.50 -8.60 13.75
N LYS A 172 20.16 -7.32 13.90
CA LYS A 172 19.62 -6.72 15.14
C LYS A 172 18.09 -6.60 15.10
N ALA A 173 17.43 -7.16 14.08
CA ALA A 173 15.99 -7.06 13.92
C ALA A 173 15.25 -7.56 15.16
N VAL A 174 14.33 -6.73 15.66
CA VAL A 174 13.46 -7.07 16.78
C VAL A 174 12.22 -7.75 16.24
N ILE A 175 12.17 -9.08 16.36
CA ILE A 175 11.00 -9.89 15.99
C ILE A 175 10.26 -10.28 17.27
N ARG A 176 9.06 -9.73 17.47
CA ARG A 176 8.21 -9.98 18.64
C ARG A 176 7.10 -10.96 18.34
N ASP A 177 7.06 -12.06 19.08
CA ASP A 177 5.96 -13.02 19.01
C ASP A 177 4.83 -12.64 19.98
N THR A 178 3.78 -12.02 19.46
CA THR A 178 2.67 -11.55 20.31
C THR A 178 1.82 -12.68 20.91
N LYS A 179 1.97 -13.93 20.43
CA LYS A 179 1.23 -15.07 20.98
C LYS A 179 1.82 -15.53 22.31
N HIS A 180 3.13 -15.44 22.47
CA HIS A 180 3.85 -15.86 23.66
C HIS A 180 4.19 -14.68 24.59
N GLU A 181 4.57 -13.53 24.02
CA GLU A 181 5.03 -12.36 24.78
C GLU A 181 3.92 -11.33 25.07
N GLY A 182 2.73 -11.52 24.49
CA GLY A 182 1.64 -10.53 24.54
C GLY A 182 1.85 -9.38 23.54
N ARG A 183 0.91 -8.43 23.52
CA ARG A 183 1.02 -7.26 22.62
C ARG A 183 2.05 -6.27 23.17
N PRO A 184 3.11 -5.95 22.41
CA PRO A 184 4.12 -5.01 22.85
C PRO A 184 3.60 -3.56 22.78
N ASP A 185 4.18 -2.70 23.60
CA ASP A 185 4.15 -1.26 23.36
C ASP A 185 5.07 -0.94 22.18
N LEU A 186 4.45 -0.83 20.99
CA LEU A 186 5.18 -0.55 19.75
C LEU A 186 5.79 0.84 19.74
N ILE A 187 5.20 1.81 20.44
CA ILE A 187 5.74 3.17 20.52
C ILE A 187 7.03 3.11 21.34
N ALA A 188 7.00 2.50 22.53
CA ALA A 188 8.17 2.36 23.38
C ALA A 188 9.33 1.60 22.70
N GLN A 189 9.02 0.53 21.98
CA GLN A 189 10.03 -0.23 21.25
C GLN A 189 10.60 0.52 20.05
N ALA A 190 9.74 1.20 19.28
CA ALA A 190 10.19 2.01 18.15
C ALA A 190 11.09 3.17 18.63
N MET A 191 10.71 3.86 19.71
CA MET A 191 11.55 4.91 20.30
C MET A 191 12.90 4.39 20.77
N ARG A 192 12.90 3.26 21.49
CA ARG A 192 14.15 2.66 21.96
C ARG A 192 15.09 2.35 20.80
N LEU A 193 14.58 1.72 19.74
CA LEU A 193 15.39 1.42 18.55
C LEU A 193 15.84 2.69 17.82
N TYR A 194 14.97 3.70 17.75
CA TYR A 194 15.30 4.99 17.15
C TYR A 194 16.46 5.67 17.90
N GLU A 195 16.44 5.65 19.23
CA GLU A 195 17.49 6.18 20.10
C GLU A 195 18.78 5.34 20.05
N GLU A 196 18.67 4.00 20.10
CA GLU A 196 19.81 3.08 20.07
C GLU A 196 20.59 3.15 18.74
N GLU A 197 19.89 3.37 17.63
CA GLU A 197 20.52 3.54 16.32
C GLU A 197 21.15 4.93 16.15
N GLY A 198 20.58 5.97 16.76
CA GLY A 198 21.17 7.32 16.89
C GLY A 198 21.17 8.20 15.63
N ASP A 199 21.10 7.63 14.43
CA ASP A 199 21.14 8.33 13.13
C ASP A 199 19.99 7.94 12.19
N VAL A 200 18.85 7.52 12.74
CA VAL A 200 17.63 7.21 11.95
C VAL A 200 16.95 8.49 11.49
N GLU A 201 16.78 8.64 10.17
CA GLU A 201 16.20 9.85 9.58
C GLU A 201 14.66 9.79 9.50
N ALA A 202 14.07 8.59 9.44
CA ALA A 202 12.64 8.38 9.30
C ALA A 202 12.16 7.03 9.85
N VAL A 203 10.91 6.98 10.33
CA VAL A 203 10.26 5.74 10.78
C VAL A 203 9.12 5.36 9.84
N PHE A 204 9.18 4.20 9.19
CA PHE A 204 8.10 3.71 8.33
C PHE A 204 7.23 2.71 9.07
N VAL A 205 5.93 3.03 9.25
CA VAL A 205 4.98 2.20 9.98
C VAL A 205 4.04 1.50 9.00
N ILE A 206 4.06 0.17 9.00
CA ILE A 206 3.24 -0.69 8.15
C ILE A 206 2.42 -1.63 9.02
N SER A 207 1.17 -1.23 9.29
CA SER A 207 0.27 -1.94 10.19
C SER A 207 -1.19 -1.79 9.76
N ASN A 208 -2.13 -2.25 10.58
CA ASN A 208 -3.55 -1.94 10.40
C ASN A 208 -3.87 -0.48 10.81
N ALA A 209 -5.05 0.01 10.42
CA ALA A 209 -5.45 1.41 10.63
C ALA A 209 -5.32 1.88 12.08
N LYS A 210 -5.86 1.10 13.04
CA LYS A 210 -5.85 1.45 14.47
C LYS A 210 -4.44 1.60 15.01
N VAL A 211 -3.61 0.57 14.80
CA VAL A 211 -2.23 0.55 15.31
C VAL A 211 -1.38 1.61 14.60
N THR A 212 -1.62 1.83 13.30
CA THR A 212 -0.92 2.86 12.55
C THR A 212 -1.19 4.25 13.13
N ALA A 213 -2.47 4.60 13.35
CA ALA A 213 -2.84 5.90 13.93
C ALA A 213 -2.22 6.10 15.32
N GLU A 214 -2.28 5.09 16.17
CA GLU A 214 -1.71 5.12 17.53
C GLU A 214 -0.18 5.32 17.52
N VAL A 215 0.54 4.55 16.70
CA VAL A 215 2.01 4.64 16.62
C VAL A 215 2.47 5.94 15.97
N VAL A 216 1.82 6.36 14.88
CA VAL A 216 2.13 7.64 14.20
C VAL A 216 1.97 8.79 15.18
N PHE A 217 0.81 8.91 15.84
CA PHE A 217 0.57 9.95 16.82
C PHE A 217 1.60 9.91 17.97
N GLY A 218 1.90 8.71 18.48
CA GLY A 218 2.87 8.53 19.57
C GLY A 218 4.29 8.97 19.22
N LEU A 219 4.72 8.76 17.98
CA LEU A 219 6.04 9.16 17.48
C LEU A 219 6.09 10.66 17.16
N GLU A 220 5.07 11.20 16.49
CA GLU A 220 4.97 12.63 16.17
C GLU A 220 4.98 13.50 17.42
N ALA A 221 4.23 13.09 18.45
CA ALA A 221 4.18 13.78 19.74
C ALA A 221 5.55 13.90 20.43
N ARG A 222 6.56 13.17 19.95
CA ARG A 222 7.94 13.15 20.47
C ARG A 222 8.97 13.66 19.48
N GLY A 223 8.52 14.26 18.37
CA GLY A 223 9.39 14.85 17.36
C GLY A 223 10.09 13.84 16.45
N ILE A 224 9.67 12.57 16.48
CA ILE A 224 10.14 11.54 15.54
C ILE A 224 9.29 11.66 14.28
N PRO A 225 9.85 11.56 13.06
CA PRO A 225 9.09 11.66 11.81
C PRO A 225 8.59 10.29 11.30
N PRO A 226 7.32 9.90 11.54
CA PRO A 226 6.76 8.68 10.99
C PRO A 226 6.16 8.87 9.59
N PHE A 227 6.22 7.81 8.79
CA PHE A 227 5.59 7.68 7.48
C PHE A 227 4.75 6.42 7.46
N ALA A 228 3.48 6.53 7.12
CA ALA A 228 2.57 5.39 7.11
C ALA A 228 1.51 5.48 6.00
N PRO A 229 0.86 4.36 5.64
CA PRO A 229 -0.28 4.39 4.74
C PRO A 229 -1.42 5.21 5.34
N ILE A 230 -2.11 5.96 4.49
CA ILE A 230 -3.35 6.65 4.84
C ILE A 230 -4.49 5.64 4.76
N PHE A 231 -5.35 5.64 5.77
CA PHE A 231 -6.57 4.84 5.81
C PHE A 231 -7.77 5.78 5.67
N ASP A 232 -8.53 5.63 4.60
CA ASP A 232 -9.69 6.44 4.22
C ASP A 232 -11.03 5.70 4.42
N SER A 233 -11.00 4.57 5.13
CA SER A 233 -12.15 3.68 5.39
C SER A 233 -13.00 4.08 6.60
#